data_AF-A0A953UU57-F1
#
_entry.id   AF-A0A953UU57-F1
#
_cell.length_a   1.000
_cell.length_b   1.000
_cell.length_c   1.000
_cell.angle_alpha   90.00
_cell.angle_beta   90.00
_cell.angle_gamma   90.00
#
_symmetry.space_group_name_H-M   'P 1'
#
loop_
_entity.id
_entity.type
_entity.pdbx_description
1 polymer ?
#
loop_
_entity_poly.entity_id
_entity_poly.type
_entity_poly.pdbx_seq_one_letter_code
_entity_poly.pdbx_strand_id
1 'polypeptide(L)'
;MSEPKIAPMTITPEEIPDKLYFRIGEVARLAGIKPYVLRFWETEFSALDPKKSGTGHRLYRRKEVQLVLEIKRLLYEKRYTIEGARKFLDGRSKNGDPAAPAPAGVSKRAPAKPALSSQPVQTGFFDVPSPLLETVRKELLEIAELLK
;
A
#
# COMPACT_ATOMS: atom_id res chain seq x y z
N MET A 1 10.57 13.34 -21.44
CA MET A 1 9.36 12.75 -20.81
C MET A 1 9.60 11.26 -20.71
N SER A 2 10.07 10.79 -19.55
CA SER A 2 10.39 9.38 -19.33
C SER A 2 9.31 8.77 -18.46
N GLU A 3 8.58 7.84 -19.06
CA GLU A 3 7.55 7.01 -18.44
C GLU A 3 8.20 6.11 -17.37
N PRO A 4 7.72 6.09 -16.11
CA PRO A 4 8.24 5.12 -15.15
C PRO A 4 7.67 3.74 -15.50
N LYS A 5 8.47 2.96 -16.22
CA LYS A 5 8.22 1.54 -16.49
C LYS A 5 8.26 0.77 -15.18
N ILE A 6 7.08 0.51 -14.62
CA ILE A 6 6.94 -0.43 -13.49
C ILE A 6 7.19 -1.82 -14.07
N ALA A 7 8.42 -2.31 -13.92
CA ALA A 7 8.79 -3.65 -14.33
C ALA A 7 7.97 -4.71 -13.57
N PRO A 8 7.63 -5.85 -14.20
CA PRO A 8 7.08 -6.99 -13.48
C PRO A 8 8.16 -7.55 -12.56
N MET A 9 8.14 -7.17 -11.28
CA MET A 9 8.92 -7.86 -10.24
C MET A 9 8.29 -9.23 -10.04
N THR A 10 8.87 -10.25 -10.66
CA THR A 10 8.67 -11.65 -10.30
C THR A 10 9.10 -11.81 -8.86
N ILE A 11 8.16 -11.95 -7.93
CA ILE A 11 8.46 -12.31 -6.55
C ILE A 11 8.36 -13.83 -6.50
N THR A 12 9.51 -14.50 -6.58
CA THR A 12 9.63 -15.89 -6.19
C THR A 12 9.38 -16.01 -4.68
N PRO A 13 8.60 -16.99 -4.20
CA PRO A 13 8.25 -17.14 -2.77
C PRO A 13 9.42 -17.51 -1.85
N GLU A 14 10.65 -17.64 -2.36
CA GLU A 14 11.77 -18.27 -1.68
C GLU A 14 12.52 -17.42 -0.64
N GLU A 15 12.35 -16.10 -0.57
CA GLU A 15 13.19 -15.25 0.31
C GLU A 15 12.38 -14.45 1.34
N ILE A 16 11.54 -15.12 2.13
CA ILE A 16 11.17 -14.55 3.43
C ILE A 16 12.32 -14.90 4.39
N PRO A 17 13.13 -13.92 4.85
CA PRO A 17 14.21 -14.20 5.79
C PRO A 17 13.67 -14.92 7.03
N ASP A 18 14.46 -15.82 7.63
CA ASP A 18 14.04 -16.55 8.83
C ASP A 18 14.14 -15.66 10.07
N LYS A 19 13.25 -14.66 10.13
CA LYS A 19 13.14 -13.65 11.17
C LYS A 19 11.76 -13.78 11.83
N LEU A 20 11.74 -13.69 13.16
CA LEU A 20 10.50 -13.82 13.94
C LEU A 20 9.52 -12.67 13.70
N TYR A 21 10.05 -11.45 13.52
CA TYR A 21 9.25 -10.24 13.36
C TYR A 21 9.80 -9.34 12.24
N PHE A 22 8.89 -8.79 11.46
CA PHE A 22 9.17 -7.84 10.39
C PHE A 22 8.56 -6.48 10.74
N ARG A 23 9.22 -5.38 10.38
CA ARG A 23 8.65 -4.03 10.46
C ARG A 23 7.83 -3.74 9.20
N ILE A 24 6.88 -2.81 9.31
CA ILE A 24 6.02 -2.41 8.18
C ILE A 24 6.80 -2.07 6.89
N GLY A 25 7.95 -1.40 7.01
CA GLY A 25 8.79 -1.06 5.86
C GLY A 25 9.45 -2.27 5.21
N GLU A 26 9.81 -3.29 6.00
CA GLU A 26 10.36 -4.56 5.48
C GLU A 26 9.26 -5.32 4.72
N VAL A 27 8.08 -5.48 5.32
CA VAL A 27 6.94 -6.18 4.69
C VAL A 27 6.49 -5.48 3.41
N ALA A 28 6.43 -4.14 3.44
CA ALA A 28 6.09 -3.35 2.27
C ALA A 28 7.09 -3.57 1.11
N ARG A 29 8.39 -3.65 1.41
CA ARG A 29 9.42 -3.99 0.41
C ARG A 29 9.26 -5.41 -0.12
N LEU A 30 9.06 -6.40 0.75
CA LEU A 30 8.85 -7.80 0.34
C LEU A 30 7.63 -7.96 -0.58
N ALA A 31 6.54 -7.25 -0.28
CA ALA A 31 5.35 -7.23 -1.12
C ALA A 31 5.46 -6.27 -2.32
N GLY A 32 6.49 -5.43 -2.41
CA GLY A 32 6.60 -4.41 -3.46
C GLY A 32 5.47 -3.38 -3.45
N ILE A 33 4.96 -3.02 -2.26
CA ILE A 33 3.91 -2.01 -2.06
C ILE A 33 4.42 -0.86 -1.20
N LYS A 34 3.71 0.26 -1.19
CA LYS A 34 4.05 1.39 -0.31
C LYS A 34 3.56 1.12 1.12
N PRO A 35 4.28 1.58 2.17
CA PRO A 35 3.88 1.34 3.57
C PRO A 35 2.45 1.78 3.89
N TYR A 36 1.97 2.91 3.34
CA TYR A 36 0.59 3.37 3.60
C TYR A 36 -0.47 2.41 3.03
N VAL A 37 -0.18 1.70 1.93
CA VAL A 37 -1.09 0.70 1.36
C VAL A 37 -1.21 -0.47 2.33
N LEU A 38 -0.09 -0.91 2.91
CA LEU A 38 -0.10 -1.94 3.93
C LEU A 38 -0.89 -1.50 5.17
N ARG A 39 -0.77 -0.23 5.59
CA ARG A 39 -1.60 0.33 6.68
C ARG A 39 -3.10 0.28 6.36
N PHE A 40 -3.46 0.59 5.13
CA PHE A 40 -4.84 0.52 4.68
C PHE A 40 -5.34 -0.94 4.61
N TRP A 41 -4.50 -1.88 4.19
CA TRP A 41 -4.88 -3.29 4.23
C TRP A 41 -5.11 -3.81 5.64
N GLU A 42 -4.35 -3.36 6.65
CA GLU A 42 -4.64 -3.69 8.05
C GLU A 42 -6.04 -3.26 8.51
N THR A 43 -6.59 -2.17 7.96
CA THR A 43 -7.96 -1.75 8.31
C THR A 43 -9.02 -2.55 7.58
N GLU A 44 -8.70 -3.06 6.38
CA GLU A 44 -9.65 -3.78 5.53
C GLU A 44 -9.67 -5.29 5.77
N PHE A 45 -8.57 -5.89 6.24
CA PHE A 45 -8.44 -7.34 6.42
C PHE A 45 -8.21 -7.66 7.88
N SER A 46 -9.24 -8.08 8.60
CA SER A 46 -9.15 -8.43 10.03
C SER A 46 -8.18 -9.58 10.34
N ALA A 47 -7.87 -10.41 9.33
CA ALA A 47 -6.86 -11.47 9.46
C ALA A 47 -5.40 -10.93 9.48
N LEU A 48 -5.18 -9.68 9.07
CA LEU A 48 -3.91 -8.97 9.24
C LEU A 48 -3.93 -8.15 10.54
N ASP A 49 -3.55 -8.79 11.64
CA ASP A 49 -3.50 -8.16 12.97
C ASP A 49 -2.05 -8.05 13.49
N PRO A 50 -1.27 -7.05 13.03
CA PRO A 50 0.10 -6.88 13.48
C PRO A 50 0.15 -6.45 14.94
N LYS A 51 0.97 -7.17 15.71
CA LYS A 51 1.18 -6.85 17.11
C LYS A 51 1.84 -5.48 17.25
N LYS A 52 1.27 -4.62 18.09
CA LYS A 52 1.93 -3.38 18.51
C LYS A 52 3.03 -3.73 19.52
N SER A 53 4.25 -3.31 19.22
CA SER A 53 5.36 -3.29 20.17
C SER A 53 5.07 -2.28 21.29
N GLY A 54 5.72 -2.43 22.45
CA GLY A 54 5.60 -1.47 23.56
C GLY A 54 5.96 -0.03 23.18
N THR A 55 6.78 0.15 22.14
CA THR A 55 7.16 1.47 21.58
C THR A 55 6.20 1.96 20.48
N GLY A 56 5.11 1.25 20.19
CA GLY A 56 4.11 1.63 19.18
C GLY A 56 4.43 1.21 17.73
N HIS A 57 5.55 0.51 17.50
CA HIS A 57 5.86 -0.05 16.18
C HIS A 57 5.04 -1.31 15.87
N ARG A 58 4.60 -1.46 14.62
CA ARG A 58 3.92 -2.67 14.13
C ARG A 58 4.93 -3.76 13.81
N LEU A 59 4.72 -4.93 14.38
CA LEU A 59 5.52 -6.13 14.17
C LEU A 59 4.66 -7.21 13.51
N TYR A 60 5.06 -7.60 12.30
CA TYR A 60 4.41 -8.66 11.54
C TYR A 60 5.18 -9.95 11.73
N ARG A 61 4.49 -11.06 11.91
CA ARG A 61 5.06 -12.41 11.88
C ARG A 61 5.10 -12.92 10.45
N ARG A 62 5.85 -14.00 10.23
CA ARG A 62 5.91 -14.71 8.95
C ARG A 62 4.52 -15.05 8.38
N LYS A 63 3.57 -15.47 9.21
CA LYS A 63 2.18 -15.74 8.79
C LYS A 63 1.47 -14.52 8.20
N GLU A 64 1.69 -13.34 8.78
CA GLU A 64 1.07 -12.10 8.32
C GLU A 64 1.74 -11.63 7.03
N VAL A 65 3.06 -11.78 6.90
CA VAL A 65 3.78 -11.51 5.66
C VAL A 65 3.25 -12.37 4.51
N GLN A 66 3.03 -13.67 4.75
CA GLN A 66 2.42 -14.57 3.77
C GLN A 66 1.01 -14.11 3.36
N LEU A 67 0.22 -13.65 4.33
CA LEU A 67 -1.13 -13.14 4.09
C LEU A 67 -1.12 -11.86 3.24
N VAL A 68 -0.18 -10.94 3.50
CA VAL A 68 0.03 -9.74 2.67
C VAL A 68 0.35 -10.12 1.22
N LEU A 69 1.21 -11.12 1.01
CA LEU A 69 1.53 -11.61 -0.34
C LEU A 69 0.32 -12.23 -1.03
N GLU A 70 -0.52 -12.97 -0.31
CA GLU A 70 -1.76 -13.53 -0.86
C GLU A 70 -2.80 -12.44 -1.19
N ILE A 71 -2.95 -11.42 -0.35
CA ILE A 71 -3.80 -10.25 -0.65
C ILE A 71 -3.30 -9.57 -1.92
N LYS A 72 -1.99 -9.35 -2.05
CA LYS A 72 -1.42 -8.79 -3.27
C LYS A 72 -1.81 -9.62 -4.49
N ARG A 73 -1.66 -10.95 -4.42
CA ARG A 73 -2.04 -11.85 -5.50
C ARG A 73 -3.52 -11.73 -5.85
N LEU A 74 -4.41 -11.68 -4.86
CA LEU A 74 -5.85 -11.56 -5.07
C LEU A 74 -6.20 -10.25 -5.79
N LEU A 75 -5.63 -9.13 -5.36
CA LEU A 75 -5.96 -7.81 -5.91
C LEU A 75 -5.29 -7.54 -7.26
N TYR A 76 -4.01 -7.90 -7.40
CA TYR A 76 -3.21 -7.53 -8.57
C TYR A 76 -3.10 -8.62 -9.64
N GLU A 77 -3.18 -9.90 -9.30
CA GLU A 77 -3.13 -10.96 -10.32
C GLU A 77 -4.54 -11.41 -10.65
N LYS A 78 -5.35 -11.70 -9.63
CA LYS A 78 -6.71 -12.22 -9.80
C LYS A 78 -7.79 -11.14 -9.95
N ARG A 79 -7.43 -9.85 -9.84
CA ARG A 79 -8.33 -8.70 -10.00
C ARG A 79 -9.56 -8.71 -9.09
N TYR A 80 -9.42 -9.28 -7.89
CA TYR A 80 -10.46 -9.17 -6.86
C TYR A 80 -10.59 -7.72 -6.39
N THR A 81 -11.80 -7.33 -6.00
CA THR A 81 -12.00 -6.13 -5.19
C THR A 81 -11.56 -6.39 -3.75
N ILE A 82 -11.38 -5.34 -2.94
CA ILE A 82 -11.05 -5.47 -1.51
C ILE A 82 -12.09 -6.35 -0.79
N GLU A 83 -13.38 -6.12 -1.05
CA GLU A 83 -14.46 -6.93 -0.47
C GLU A 83 -14.44 -8.38 -0.96
N GLY A 84 -14.17 -8.61 -2.24
CA GLY A 84 -14.05 -9.96 -2.80
C GLY A 84 -12.88 -10.72 -2.19
N ALA A 85 -11.72 -10.07 -2.05
CA ALA A 85 -10.54 -10.65 -1.42
C ALA A 85 -10.80 -10.96 0.06
N ARG A 86 -11.51 -10.08 0.79
CA ARG A 86 -11.90 -10.31 2.19
C ARG A 86 -12.75 -11.57 2.32
N LYS A 87 -13.83 -11.66 1.54
CA LYS A 87 -14.71 -12.85 1.53
C LYS A 87 -13.96 -14.13 1.18
N PHE A 88 -13.02 -14.06 0.24
CA PHE A 88 -12.20 -15.20 -0.14
C PHE A 88 -11.29 -15.68 1.00
N LEU A 89 -10.64 -14.75 1.71
CA LEU A 89 -9.75 -15.08 2.84
C LEU A 89 -10.53 -15.60 4.06
N ASP A 90 -11.69 -15.00 4.35
CA ASP A 90 -12.57 -15.44 5.44
C ASP A 90 -13.20 -16.80 5.14
N GLY A 91 -13.58 -17.06 3.89
CA GLY A 91 -14.15 -18.33 3.46
C GLY A 91 -13.18 -19.51 3.57
N ARG A 92 -11.90 -19.29 3.23
CA ARG A 92 -10.83 -20.30 3.38
C ARG A 92 -10.59 -20.69 4.84
N SER A 93 -10.77 -19.76 5.77
CA SER A 93 -10.63 -20.05 7.21
C SER A 93 -11.73 -20.98 7.73
N LYS A 94 -12.86 -21.10 7.00
CA LYS A 94 -14.05 -21.85 7.42
C LYS A 94 -14.20 -23.19 6.69
N ASN A 95 -13.80 -23.26 5.42
CA ASN A 95 -13.89 -24.46 4.60
C ASN A 95 -12.53 -24.71 3.94
N GLY A 96 -11.91 -25.85 4.24
CA GLY A 96 -10.55 -26.22 3.82
C GLY A 96 -10.32 -26.48 2.33
N ASP A 97 -11.18 -26.01 1.41
CA ASP A 97 -11.04 -26.21 -0.04
C ASP A 97 -11.55 -24.99 -0.85
N PRO A 98 -10.90 -24.59 -1.96
CA PRO A 98 -11.19 -23.35 -2.66
C PRO A 98 -12.33 -23.53 -3.67
N ALA A 99 -13.57 -23.33 -3.23
CA ALA A 99 -14.65 -23.03 -4.17
C ALA A 99 -14.41 -21.63 -4.74
N ALA A 100 -13.90 -21.54 -5.96
CA ALA A 100 -13.70 -20.28 -6.66
C ALA A 100 -15.06 -19.61 -6.92
N PRO A 101 -15.35 -18.41 -6.35
CA PRO A 101 -16.29 -17.53 -7.01
C PRO A 101 -15.56 -16.93 -8.22
N ALA A 102 -16.02 -17.30 -9.41
CA ALA A 102 -15.71 -16.64 -10.68
C ALA A 102 -15.91 -15.11 -10.56
N PRO A 103 -15.24 -14.30 -11.40
CA PRO A 103 -15.16 -12.84 -11.25
C PRO A 103 -16.53 -12.19 -11.51
N ALA A 104 -17.37 -12.13 -10.48
CA ALA A 104 -18.63 -11.41 -10.54
C ALA A 104 -18.33 -9.90 -10.49
N GLY A 105 -18.43 -9.28 -11.66
CA GLY A 105 -18.80 -7.87 -11.78
C GLY A 105 -17.63 -6.91 -11.71
N VAL A 106 -17.31 -6.37 -12.88
CA VAL A 106 -16.57 -5.12 -13.08
C VAL A 106 -17.33 -3.97 -12.38
N SER A 107 -17.23 -3.86 -11.06
CA SER A 107 -17.38 -2.56 -10.42
C SER A 107 -16.11 -1.81 -10.74
N LYS A 108 -16.19 -0.92 -11.74
CA LYS A 108 -15.15 0.06 -12.07
C LYS A 108 -14.86 0.93 -10.84
N ARG A 109 -14.07 0.40 -9.91
CA ARG A 109 -13.10 1.15 -9.16
C ARG A 109 -11.78 0.49 -9.52
N ALA A 110 -11.17 1.03 -10.58
CA ALA A 110 -9.73 1.20 -10.56
C ALA A 110 -9.29 1.66 -9.15
N PRO A 111 -8.04 1.46 -8.71
CA PRO A 111 -7.55 2.33 -7.66
C PRO A 111 -7.66 3.75 -8.22
N ALA A 112 -8.79 4.41 -7.96
CA ALA A 112 -8.87 5.84 -8.03
C ALA A 112 -7.67 6.24 -7.19
N LYS A 113 -6.71 6.93 -7.81
CA LYS A 113 -5.84 7.85 -7.07
C LYS A 113 -6.73 8.39 -5.96
N PRO A 114 -6.42 8.18 -4.67
CA PRO A 114 -7.36 8.49 -3.61
C PRO A 114 -7.84 9.89 -3.90
N ALA A 115 -9.11 9.99 -4.33
CA ALA A 115 -9.73 11.26 -4.59
C ALA A 115 -9.87 11.79 -3.19
N LEU A 116 -8.84 12.55 -2.82
CA LEU A 116 -8.72 13.29 -1.59
C LEU A 116 -10.06 13.98 -1.46
N SER A 117 -10.87 13.48 -0.53
CA SER A 117 -12.03 14.22 -0.05
C SER A 117 -11.51 15.62 0.19
N SER A 118 -12.07 16.58 -0.54
CA SER A 118 -11.86 18.01 -0.34
C SER A 118 -12.52 18.38 0.99
N GLN A 119 -11.98 17.83 2.06
CA GLN A 119 -12.00 18.42 3.38
C GLN A 119 -10.55 18.79 3.67
N PRO A 120 -10.29 20.00 4.17
CA PRO A 120 -8.98 20.37 4.67
C PRO A 120 -8.74 19.52 5.93
N VAL A 121 -8.21 18.31 5.74
CA VAL A 121 -7.55 17.59 6.82
C VAL A 121 -6.30 18.39 7.13
N GLN A 122 -6.35 19.11 8.24
CA GLN A 122 -5.23 19.87 8.76
C GLN A 122 -4.06 18.89 8.90
N THR A 123 -3.15 18.94 7.93
CA THR A 123 -1.95 18.14 7.92
C THR A 123 -0.97 18.84 8.85
N GLY A 124 -0.96 18.40 10.11
CA GLY A 124 0.05 18.79 11.11
C GLY A 124 1.45 18.23 10.78
N PHE A 125 1.89 18.41 9.53
CA PHE A 125 3.21 18.03 9.03
C PHE A 125 3.72 18.93 7.88
N PHE A 126 2.98 19.98 7.51
CA PHE A 126 3.37 20.94 6.46
C PHE A 126 3.53 22.38 6.97
N ASP A 127 3.71 22.58 8.27
CA ASP A 127 4.12 23.90 8.76
C ASP A 127 5.64 24.00 8.66
N VAL A 128 6.12 24.30 7.45
CA VAL A 128 7.45 24.86 7.25
C VAL A 128 7.25 26.37 7.33
N PRO A 129 7.42 27.02 8.49
CA PRO A 129 7.38 28.47 8.53
C PRO A 129 8.65 28.93 7.86
N SER A 130 8.61 29.32 6.58
CA SER A 130 9.84 29.76 5.96
C SER A 130 9.66 30.66 4.75
N PRO A 131 10.13 31.93 4.83
CA PRO A 131 10.34 32.80 3.66
C PRO A 131 11.24 32.18 2.57
N LEU A 132 11.85 31.02 2.86
CA LEU A 132 12.58 30.19 1.91
C LEU A 132 11.73 29.77 0.69
N LEU A 133 10.43 29.52 0.86
CA LEU A 133 9.53 29.18 -0.25
C LEU A 133 9.26 30.40 -1.16
N GLU A 134 9.12 31.60 -0.58
CA GLU A 134 9.08 32.85 -1.34
C GLU A 134 10.38 33.09 -2.09
N THR A 135 11.55 32.83 -1.48
CA THR A 135 12.85 32.98 -2.12
C THR A 135 12.98 32.06 -3.33
N VAL A 136 12.71 30.77 -3.17
CA VAL A 136 12.77 29.79 -4.27
C VAL A 136 11.80 30.16 -5.40
N ARG A 137 10.61 30.68 -5.06
CA ARG A 137 9.64 31.15 -6.05
C ARG A 137 10.12 32.38 -6.82
N LYS A 138 10.80 33.33 -6.17
CA LYS A 138 11.37 34.51 -6.83
C LYS A 138 12.51 34.13 -7.78
N GLU A 139 13.45 33.32 -7.31
CA GLU A 139 14.59 32.84 -8.12
C GLU A 139 14.12 32.13 -9.40
N LEU A 140 13.09 31.28 -9.29
CA LEU A 140 12.54 30.56 -10.44
C LEU A 140 11.85 31.48 -11.47
N LEU A 141 11.25 32.58 -11.02
CA LEU A 141 10.62 33.56 -11.90
C LEU A 141 11.65 34.41 -12.62
N GLU A 142 12.72 34.79 -11.94
CA GLU A 142 13.83 35.57 -12.49
C GLU A 142 14.57 34.78 -13.58
N ILE A 143 14.82 33.48 -13.35
CA ILE A 143 15.40 32.58 -14.36
C ILE A 143 14.46 32.41 -15.56
N ALA A 144 13.14 32.34 -15.33
CA ALA A 144 12.16 32.20 -16.40
C ALA A 144 12.05 33.45 -17.29
N GLU A 145 12.37 34.62 -16.75
CA GLU A 145 12.36 35.90 -17.49
C GLU A 145 13.63 36.08 -18.33
N LEU A 146 14.77 35.54 -17.87
CA LEU A 146 16.06 35.55 -18.57
C LEU A 146 16.12 34.59 -19.79
N LEU A 147 15.13 33.72 -19.94
CA LEU A 147 15.01 32.75 -21.06
C LEU A 147 14.01 33.22 -22.15
N LYS A 148 13.55 34.47 -22.10
CA LYS A 148 12.83 35.15 -23.18
C LYS A 148 13.77 36.03 -23.99
#